data_AF-A0A6A1TWT8-F1
#
_entry.id   AF-A0A6A1TWT8-F1
#
_cell.length_a   1.000
_cell.length_b   1.000
_cell.length_c   1.000
_cell.angle_alpha   90.00
_cell.angle_beta   90.00
_cell.angle_gamma   90.00
#
_symmetry.space_group_name_H-M   'P 1'
#
loop_
_entity.id
_entity.type
_entity.pdbx_description
1 polymer ?
#
loop_
_entity_poly.entity_id
_entity_poly.type
_entity_poly.pdbx_seq_one_letter_code
_entity_poly.pdbx_strand_id
1 'polypeptide(L)'
;MRPQNLLLSASARSIGSWLHNPSLQRKIFNAVRLNRPEVADWLQSEDLSFMAYSIARRRKSKAQILQDLWVCYELGEKSCGFFVEFGATNGLVNSNTWLLEKELNWRGILAEPNPIWHAALARNRMVHIEHLCVSSKSEEVVRFLAMDGVDPELSAIASFADGDHFADVRKGGTALDIRTISLNDLLDKYDAPKEIDYISIDTEGSELDILSAFDFAQRRFNLISVEQNSKTEKGIEELLLRNGYTRVFPQFSQWDGWYVSSELRLGAPFEIAAPLV
;
A
#
# COMPACT_ATOMS: atom_id res chain seq x y z
N MET A 1 12.64 -0.46 -17.83
CA MET A 1 13.49 -1.24 -16.90
C MET A 1 13.86 -2.59 -17.52
N ARG A 2 15.12 -3.02 -17.47
CA ARG A 2 15.48 -4.42 -17.76
C ARG A 2 14.93 -5.27 -16.60
N PRO A 3 14.29 -6.43 -16.84
CA PRO A 3 13.89 -7.30 -15.75
C PRO A 3 15.18 -7.71 -15.02
N GLN A 4 15.30 -7.31 -13.76
CA GLN A 4 16.24 -7.96 -12.86
C GLN A 4 15.77 -9.40 -12.76
N ASN A 5 16.35 -10.28 -13.58
CA ASN A 5 16.37 -11.71 -13.33
C ASN A 5 17.09 -11.89 -11.99
N LEU A 6 16.33 -11.77 -10.90
CA LEU A 6 16.81 -12.04 -9.56
C LEU A 6 17.37 -13.46 -9.56
N LEU A 7 18.66 -13.55 -9.22
CA LEU A 7 19.45 -14.74 -8.98
C LEU A 7 18.79 -15.60 -7.88
N LEU A 8 17.71 -16.29 -8.22
CA LEU A 8 17.11 -17.35 -7.43
C LEU A 8 17.72 -18.71 -7.77
N SER A 9 18.55 -18.84 -8.80
CA SER A 9 18.84 -20.14 -9.41
C SER A 9 19.64 -21.12 -8.55
N ALA A 10 20.35 -20.69 -7.50
CA ALA A 10 21.06 -21.58 -6.58
C ALA A 10 20.24 -21.88 -5.32
N SER A 11 19.69 -20.86 -4.66
CA SER A 11 18.82 -20.99 -3.48
C SER A 11 17.46 -21.61 -3.81
N ALA A 12 16.85 -21.30 -4.95
CA ALA A 12 15.60 -21.95 -5.40
C ALA A 12 15.80 -23.41 -5.83
N ARG A 13 17.02 -23.83 -6.19
CA ARG A 13 17.31 -25.27 -6.40
C ARG A 13 17.33 -26.02 -5.06
N SER A 14 17.92 -25.44 -4.03
CA SER A 14 17.95 -26.01 -2.68
C SER A 14 16.56 -26.00 -2.02
N ILE A 15 15.81 -24.91 -2.14
CA ILE A 15 14.42 -24.77 -1.64
C ILE A 15 13.46 -25.62 -2.49
N GLY A 16 13.65 -25.68 -3.81
CA GLY A 16 12.85 -26.51 -4.72
C GLY A 16 13.05 -28.01 -4.47
N SER A 17 14.29 -28.44 -4.19
CA SER A 17 14.62 -29.80 -3.76
C SER A 17 13.86 -30.19 -2.48
N TRP A 18 13.76 -29.26 -1.52
CA TRP A 18 12.99 -29.43 -0.29
C TRP A 18 11.47 -29.45 -0.54
N LEU A 19 10.96 -28.50 -1.34
CA LEU A 19 9.54 -28.37 -1.71
C LEU A 19 9.01 -29.57 -2.49
N HIS A 20 9.87 -30.30 -3.22
CA HIS A 20 9.46 -31.46 -4.02
C HIS A 20 9.82 -32.81 -3.37
N ASN A 21 10.21 -32.85 -2.10
CA ASN A 21 10.54 -34.09 -1.38
C ASN A 21 9.37 -34.55 -0.47
N PRO A 22 8.59 -35.58 -0.85
CA PRO A 22 7.41 -36.00 -0.09
C PRO A 22 7.71 -36.49 1.33
N SER A 23 8.89 -37.07 1.54
CA SER A 23 9.31 -37.54 2.86
C SER A 23 9.52 -36.37 3.82
N LEU A 24 10.13 -35.30 3.32
CA LEU A 24 10.40 -34.09 4.09
C LEU A 24 9.12 -33.29 4.34
N GLN A 25 8.29 -33.11 3.31
CA GLN A 25 6.94 -32.54 3.44
C GLN A 25 6.14 -33.25 4.54
N ARG A 26 6.09 -34.59 4.53
CA ARG A 26 5.39 -35.37 5.56
C ARG A 26 5.98 -35.18 6.95
N LYS A 27 7.31 -35.05 7.10
CA LYS A 27 7.95 -34.79 8.39
C LYS A 27 7.54 -33.42 8.93
N ILE A 28 7.61 -32.38 8.10
CA ILE A 28 7.23 -31.01 8.49
C ILE A 28 5.74 -30.93 8.80
N PHE A 29 4.89 -31.51 7.95
CA PHE A 29 3.45 -31.57 8.19
C PHE A 29 3.13 -32.26 9.52
N ASN A 30 3.78 -33.39 9.83
CA ASN A 30 3.60 -34.05 11.12
C ASN A 30 4.16 -33.24 12.29
N ALA A 31 5.25 -32.49 12.10
CA ALA A 31 5.78 -31.60 13.12
C ALA A 31 4.78 -30.49 13.47
N VAL A 32 4.21 -29.85 12.44
CA VAL A 32 3.14 -28.85 12.58
C VAL A 32 1.89 -29.47 13.24
N ARG A 33 1.37 -30.58 12.69
CA ARG A 33 0.16 -31.26 13.18
C ARG A 33 0.25 -31.68 14.65
N LEU A 34 1.45 -32.06 15.10
CA LEU A 34 1.69 -32.52 16.47
C LEU A 34 2.22 -31.39 17.39
N ASN A 35 2.23 -30.14 16.92
CA ASN A 35 2.75 -28.97 17.65
C ASN A 35 4.13 -29.23 18.27
N ARG A 36 5.04 -29.75 17.45
CA ARG A 36 6.37 -30.18 17.89
C ARG A 36 7.24 -28.96 18.23
N PRO A 37 8.04 -28.99 19.32
CA PRO A 37 8.90 -27.88 19.72
C PRO A 37 9.83 -27.38 18.59
N GLU A 38 10.27 -28.28 17.72
CA GLU A 38 11.18 -28.00 16.60
C GLU A 38 10.60 -27.03 15.56
N VAL A 39 9.28 -26.82 15.54
CA VAL A 39 8.60 -25.87 14.65
C VAL A 39 7.81 -24.80 15.42
N ALA A 40 7.95 -24.73 16.74
CA ALA A 40 7.19 -23.78 17.57
C ALA A 40 7.43 -22.33 17.12
N ASP A 41 8.69 -21.96 16.87
CA ASP A 41 9.07 -20.63 16.38
C ASP A 41 8.45 -20.33 15.01
N TRP A 42 8.24 -21.35 14.17
CA TRP A 42 7.61 -21.15 12.85
C TRP A 42 6.13 -20.83 12.97
N LEU A 43 5.45 -21.49 13.92
CA LEU A 43 4.02 -21.30 14.16
C LEU A 43 3.70 -19.93 14.79
N GLN A 44 4.70 -19.28 15.39
CA GLN A 44 4.56 -17.96 16.02
C GLN A 44 5.14 -16.83 15.17
N SER A 45 5.76 -17.14 14.02
CA SER A 45 6.40 -16.16 13.16
C SER A 45 5.39 -15.43 12.29
N GLU A 46 5.20 -14.13 12.54
CA GLU A 46 4.40 -13.23 11.69
C GLU A 46 4.92 -13.23 10.24
N ASP A 47 6.23 -13.24 10.05
CA ASP A 47 6.86 -13.27 8.73
C ASP A 47 6.49 -14.52 7.94
N LEU A 48 6.62 -15.71 8.55
CA LEU A 48 6.28 -16.97 7.90
C LEU A 48 4.78 -17.05 7.61
N SER A 49 3.95 -16.57 8.54
CA SER A 49 2.51 -16.49 8.37
C SER A 49 2.12 -15.58 7.19
N PHE A 50 2.68 -14.37 7.11
CA PHE A 50 2.41 -13.43 6.04
C PHE A 50 2.94 -13.91 4.68
N MET A 51 4.13 -14.52 4.64
CA MET A 51 4.66 -15.14 3.41
C MET A 51 3.76 -16.27 2.93
N ALA A 52 3.31 -17.16 3.81
CA ALA A 52 2.39 -18.24 3.46
C ALA A 52 1.05 -17.69 2.94
N TYR A 53 0.52 -16.67 3.60
CA TYR A 53 -0.69 -15.95 3.19
C TYR A 53 -0.54 -15.38 1.77
N SER A 54 0.59 -14.70 1.52
CA SER A 54 0.93 -14.09 0.23
C SER A 54 1.05 -15.13 -0.88
N ILE A 55 1.74 -16.25 -0.64
CA ILE A 55 1.88 -17.34 -1.62
C ILE A 55 0.50 -17.90 -2.02
N ALA A 56 -0.37 -18.13 -1.04
CA ALA A 56 -1.70 -18.68 -1.28
C ALA A 56 -2.62 -17.73 -2.08
N ARG A 57 -2.41 -16.41 -1.97
CA ARG A 57 -3.33 -15.38 -2.49
C ARG A 57 -2.74 -14.51 -3.59
N ARG A 58 -1.48 -14.74 -3.99
CA ARG A 58 -0.75 -13.92 -4.97
C ARG A 58 -1.53 -13.64 -6.26
N ARG A 59 -2.35 -14.59 -6.72
CA ARG A 59 -3.14 -14.45 -7.96
C ARG A 59 -4.29 -13.44 -7.84
N LYS A 60 -4.75 -13.14 -6.63
CA LYS A 60 -5.81 -12.15 -6.36
C LYS A 60 -5.30 -10.71 -6.37
N SER A 61 -4.03 -10.52 -5.99
CA SER A 61 -3.42 -9.20 -5.83
C SER A 61 -3.22 -8.46 -7.14
N LYS A 62 -3.51 -7.16 -7.12
CA LYS A 62 -3.17 -6.20 -8.17
C LYS A 62 -2.08 -5.22 -7.75
N ALA A 63 -1.80 -5.14 -6.45
CA ALA A 63 -0.77 -4.29 -5.88
C ALA A 63 0.64 -4.66 -6.37
N GLN A 64 1.50 -3.66 -6.50
CA GLN A 64 2.87 -3.83 -7.02
C GLN A 64 3.74 -4.66 -6.07
N ILE A 65 3.61 -4.44 -4.77
CA ILE A 65 4.39 -5.09 -3.72
C ILE A 65 3.50 -5.76 -2.66
N LEU A 66 2.29 -6.16 -3.05
CA LEU A 66 1.33 -6.91 -2.23
C LEU A 66 0.75 -6.11 -1.04
N GLN A 67 0.68 -4.78 -1.15
CA GLN A 67 0.05 -3.93 -0.13
C GLN A 67 -1.40 -4.38 0.15
N ASP A 68 -2.16 -4.71 -0.90
CA ASP A 68 -3.52 -5.23 -0.77
C ASP A 68 -3.60 -6.53 0.06
N LEU A 69 -2.65 -7.44 -0.10
CA LEU A 69 -2.58 -8.68 0.70
C LEU A 69 -2.10 -8.41 2.13
N TRP A 70 -1.21 -7.46 2.35
CA TRP A 70 -0.82 -7.02 3.69
C TRP A 70 -2.03 -6.48 4.46
N VAL A 71 -2.83 -5.62 3.82
CA VAL A 71 -4.08 -5.10 4.40
C VAL A 71 -5.06 -6.23 4.73
N CYS A 72 -5.26 -7.16 3.80
CA CYS A 72 -6.13 -8.31 4.05
C CYS A 72 -5.60 -9.19 5.19
N TYR A 73 -4.27 -9.35 5.31
CA TYR A 73 -3.63 -10.13 6.36
C TYR A 73 -3.86 -9.49 7.74
N GLU A 74 -3.48 -8.21 7.90
CA GLU A 74 -3.59 -7.48 9.17
C GLU A 74 -5.04 -7.33 9.65
N LEU A 75 -6.01 -7.25 8.73
CA LEU A 75 -7.43 -7.09 9.07
C LEU A 75 -8.22 -8.41 9.01
N GLY A 76 -7.56 -9.56 8.86
CA GLY A 76 -8.22 -10.87 8.85
C GLY A 76 -9.30 -11.01 7.76
N GLU A 77 -9.01 -10.52 6.55
CA GLU A 77 -9.94 -10.49 5.40
C GLU A 77 -11.26 -9.75 5.69
N LYS A 78 -11.21 -8.69 6.52
CA LYS A 78 -12.35 -7.80 6.79
C LYS A 78 -13.11 -7.45 5.51
N SER A 79 -14.43 -7.56 5.55
CA SER A 79 -15.33 -7.10 4.48
C SER A 79 -15.96 -5.76 4.82
N CYS A 80 -16.43 -5.04 3.80
CA CYS A 80 -17.13 -3.76 3.95
C CYS A 80 -16.32 -2.66 4.69
N GLY A 81 -14.99 -2.67 4.55
CA GLY A 81 -14.13 -1.62 5.09
C GLY A 81 -14.14 -0.33 4.27
N PHE A 82 -13.32 0.64 4.69
CA PHE A 82 -13.12 1.91 3.99
C PHE A 82 -11.64 2.16 3.68
N PHE A 83 -11.34 2.50 2.42
CA PHE A 83 -9.97 2.84 1.99
C PHE A 83 -9.84 4.26 1.42
N VAL A 84 -8.61 4.75 1.39
CA VAL A 84 -8.19 5.91 0.60
C VAL A 84 -6.95 5.55 -0.20
N GLU A 85 -6.85 5.94 -1.47
CA GLU A 85 -5.66 5.70 -2.30
C GLU A 85 -5.33 6.95 -3.12
N PHE A 86 -4.09 7.42 -2.99
CA PHE A 86 -3.51 8.46 -3.83
C PHE A 86 -2.58 7.81 -4.86
N GLY A 87 -2.46 8.43 -6.04
CA GLY A 87 -1.74 7.80 -7.16
C GLY A 87 -2.54 6.67 -7.79
N ALA A 88 -3.88 6.83 -7.88
CA ALA A 88 -4.75 5.74 -8.32
C ALA A 88 -4.58 5.36 -9.80
N THR A 89 -3.97 6.23 -10.62
CA THR A 89 -3.73 6.04 -12.05
C THR A 89 -4.98 5.50 -12.79
N ASN A 90 -4.84 4.42 -13.56
CA ASN A 90 -5.97 3.78 -14.24
C ASN A 90 -6.89 2.97 -13.30
N GLY A 91 -6.57 2.87 -12.01
CA GLY A 91 -7.36 2.18 -10.98
C GLY A 91 -7.28 0.65 -11.01
N LEU A 92 -6.44 0.05 -11.86
CA LEU A 92 -6.38 -1.40 -12.06
C LEU A 92 -4.96 -1.97 -11.95
N VAL A 93 -4.02 -1.41 -12.69
CA VAL A 93 -2.61 -1.85 -12.66
C VAL A 93 -1.98 -1.26 -11.41
N ASN A 94 -1.24 -2.08 -10.66
CA ASN A 94 -0.57 -1.71 -9.41
C ASN A 94 -1.48 -1.16 -8.30
N SER A 95 -2.81 -1.21 -8.44
CA SER A 95 -3.71 -0.64 -7.43
C SER A 95 -3.65 -1.43 -6.12
N ASN A 96 -3.51 -0.68 -5.03
CA ASN A 96 -3.43 -1.19 -3.67
C ASN A 96 -4.81 -1.46 -3.05
N THR A 97 -5.89 -1.03 -3.71
CA THR A 97 -7.26 -1.15 -3.19
C THR A 97 -8.23 -1.89 -4.10
N TRP A 98 -7.80 -2.29 -5.31
CA TRP A 98 -8.68 -2.99 -6.27
C TRP A 98 -9.25 -4.26 -5.68
N LEU A 99 -8.41 -5.07 -5.03
CA LEU A 99 -8.81 -6.30 -4.35
C LEU A 99 -9.84 -6.01 -3.25
N LEU A 100 -9.61 -4.97 -2.46
CA LEU A 100 -10.46 -4.58 -1.33
C LEU A 100 -11.86 -4.17 -1.82
N GLU A 101 -11.93 -3.36 -2.88
CA GLU A 101 -13.21 -2.97 -3.49
C GLU A 101 -13.93 -4.17 -4.10
N LYS A 102 -13.27 -4.91 -5.01
CA LYS A 102 -13.95 -5.87 -5.88
C LYS A 102 -14.28 -7.18 -5.20
N GLU A 103 -13.44 -7.65 -4.27
CA GLU A 103 -13.60 -8.96 -3.64
C GLU A 103 -14.09 -8.86 -2.19
N LEU A 104 -13.82 -7.76 -1.49
CA LEU A 104 -14.19 -7.59 -0.07
C LEU A 104 -15.29 -6.54 0.13
N ASN A 105 -15.84 -5.98 -0.94
CA ASN A 105 -16.93 -5.00 -0.92
C ASN A 105 -16.59 -3.74 -0.10
N TRP A 106 -15.32 -3.33 -0.10
CA TRP A 106 -14.92 -2.08 0.51
C TRP A 106 -15.39 -0.90 -0.31
N ARG A 107 -15.65 0.22 0.37
CA ARG A 107 -15.86 1.53 -0.25
C ARG A 107 -14.64 2.40 0.00
N GLY A 108 -14.53 3.54 -0.69
CA GLY A 108 -13.38 4.39 -0.49
C GLY A 108 -13.33 5.60 -1.40
N ILE A 109 -12.16 6.22 -1.40
CA ILE A 109 -11.84 7.41 -2.18
C ILE A 109 -10.53 7.14 -2.94
N LEU A 110 -10.55 7.37 -4.24
CA LEU A 110 -9.36 7.39 -5.09
C LEU A 110 -9.05 8.83 -5.46
N ALA A 111 -7.80 9.25 -5.38
CA ALA A 111 -7.36 10.55 -5.88
C ALA A 111 -6.34 10.38 -7.01
N GLU A 112 -6.63 11.00 -8.14
CA GLU A 112 -5.78 11.00 -9.33
C GLU A 112 -5.92 12.34 -10.06
N PRO A 113 -4.93 13.24 -9.96
CA PRO A 113 -5.01 14.56 -10.59
C PRO A 113 -4.66 14.56 -12.08
N ASN A 114 -3.97 13.55 -12.62
CA ASN A 114 -3.56 13.55 -14.03
C ASN A 114 -4.74 13.15 -14.96
N PRO A 115 -5.22 14.08 -15.82
CA PRO A 115 -6.39 13.84 -16.67
C PRO A 115 -6.29 12.66 -17.63
N ILE A 116 -5.08 12.23 -17.99
CA ILE A 116 -4.87 11.07 -18.88
C ILE A 116 -5.49 9.79 -18.32
N TRP A 117 -5.56 9.68 -16.99
CA TRP A 117 -6.03 8.49 -16.30
C TRP A 117 -7.54 8.47 -16.05
N HIS A 118 -8.20 9.64 -15.99
CA HIS A 118 -9.57 9.78 -15.48
C HIS A 118 -10.58 8.86 -16.20
N ALA A 119 -10.50 8.77 -17.54
CA ALA A 119 -11.42 7.94 -18.32
C ALA A 119 -11.21 6.43 -18.11
N ALA A 120 -9.98 5.99 -17.81
CA ALA A 120 -9.72 4.60 -17.46
C ALA A 120 -10.12 4.31 -16.01
N LEU A 121 -9.78 5.22 -15.09
CA LEU A 121 -10.11 5.13 -13.67
C LEU A 121 -11.64 4.99 -13.46
N ALA A 122 -12.42 5.88 -14.06
CA ALA A 122 -13.88 5.87 -13.97
C ALA A 122 -14.53 4.62 -14.61
N ARG A 123 -13.86 3.96 -15.56
CA ARG A 123 -14.34 2.68 -16.12
C ARG A 123 -14.01 1.50 -15.22
N ASN A 124 -12.88 1.54 -14.53
CA ASN A 124 -12.39 0.42 -13.73
C ASN A 124 -12.97 0.42 -12.30
N ARG A 125 -13.33 1.59 -11.76
CA ARG A 125 -13.67 1.79 -10.34
C ARG A 125 -15.05 2.41 -10.15
N MET A 126 -15.74 1.99 -9.09
CA MET A 126 -17.10 2.45 -8.77
C MET A 126 -17.17 3.27 -7.48
N VAL A 127 -16.05 3.41 -6.77
CA VAL A 127 -15.93 4.23 -5.56
C VAL A 127 -15.80 5.72 -5.90
N HIS A 128 -15.70 6.58 -4.89
CA HIS A 128 -15.51 8.01 -5.10
C HIS A 128 -14.15 8.27 -5.77
N ILE A 129 -14.14 9.18 -6.74
CA ILE A 129 -12.94 9.60 -7.47
C ILE A 129 -12.81 11.12 -7.32
N GLU A 130 -11.66 11.53 -6.81
CA GLU A 130 -11.22 12.92 -6.73
C GLU A 130 -10.19 13.22 -7.82
N HIS A 131 -10.40 14.33 -8.53
CA HIS A 131 -9.48 14.81 -9.57
C HIS A 131 -8.62 16.00 -9.11
N LEU A 132 -8.89 16.54 -7.92
CA LEU A 132 -8.02 17.52 -7.28
C LEU A 132 -6.72 16.86 -6.79
N CYS A 133 -5.64 17.63 -6.80
CA CYS A 133 -4.35 17.15 -6.30
C CYS A 133 -4.39 17.14 -4.76
N VAL A 134 -4.18 15.98 -4.16
CA VAL A 134 -4.10 15.92 -2.69
C VAL A 134 -2.80 16.55 -2.21
N SER A 135 -2.88 17.46 -1.25
CA SER A 135 -1.73 18.20 -0.72
C SER A 135 -1.95 18.55 0.76
N SER A 136 -1.05 19.33 1.36
CA SER A 136 -1.18 19.79 2.75
C SER A 136 -2.30 20.83 2.96
N LYS A 137 -2.76 21.49 1.90
CA LYS A 137 -3.78 22.54 1.95
C LYS A 137 -4.77 22.45 0.80
N SER A 138 -6.00 22.87 1.06
CA SER A 138 -7.05 22.99 0.05
C SER A 138 -7.04 24.34 -0.65
N GLU A 139 -7.65 24.38 -1.83
CA GLU A 139 -7.95 25.58 -2.61
C GLU A 139 -6.74 26.35 -3.15
N GLU A 140 -5.51 25.85 -2.92
CA GLU A 140 -4.29 26.36 -3.57
C GLU A 140 -4.21 25.84 -5.01
N VAL A 141 -3.33 26.46 -5.81
CA VAL A 141 -3.01 25.99 -7.17
C VAL A 141 -1.55 25.58 -7.17
N VAL A 142 -1.30 24.33 -7.55
CA VAL A 142 0.03 23.77 -7.69
C VAL A 142 0.35 23.52 -9.15
N ARG A 143 1.64 23.65 -9.48
CA ARG A 143 2.16 23.22 -10.77
C ARG A 143 2.42 21.73 -10.73
N PHE A 144 1.58 20.96 -11.39
CA PHE A 144 1.69 19.51 -11.54
C PHE A 144 2.42 19.18 -12.84
N LEU A 145 3.39 18.27 -12.81
CA LEU A 145 4.16 17.82 -13.95
C LEU A 145 3.58 16.48 -14.45
N ALA A 146 2.80 16.53 -15.52
CA ALA A 146 2.25 15.35 -16.17
C ALA A 146 3.29 14.71 -17.10
N MET A 147 3.56 13.42 -16.89
CA MET A 147 4.61 12.66 -17.58
C MET A 147 4.11 11.82 -18.75
N ASP A 148 3.02 12.25 -19.37
CA ASP A 148 2.24 11.52 -20.40
C ASP A 148 3.07 11.03 -21.60
N GLY A 149 4.12 11.77 -21.97
CA GLY A 149 4.98 11.44 -23.11
C GLY A 149 6.09 10.43 -22.80
N VAL A 150 6.27 10.04 -21.53
CA VAL A 150 7.33 9.12 -21.08
C VAL A 150 6.73 7.97 -20.28
N ASP A 151 6.24 8.27 -19.08
CA ASP A 151 5.59 7.33 -18.18
C ASP A 151 4.66 8.13 -17.25
N PRO A 152 3.34 8.11 -17.47
CA PRO A 152 2.43 8.94 -16.71
C PRO A 152 2.30 8.52 -15.23
N GLU A 153 2.78 7.33 -14.84
CA GLU A 153 2.87 6.92 -13.43
C GLU A 153 3.83 7.83 -12.65
N LEU A 154 4.85 8.42 -13.31
CA LEU A 154 5.86 9.28 -12.70
C LEU A 154 5.44 10.76 -12.54
N SER A 155 4.14 11.05 -12.59
CA SER A 155 3.65 12.44 -12.55
C SER A 155 3.62 12.96 -11.12
N ALA A 156 4.02 14.21 -10.88
CA ALA A 156 4.19 14.74 -9.52
C ALA A 156 4.01 16.27 -9.45
N ILE A 157 3.86 16.80 -8.23
CA ILE A 157 3.92 18.25 -8.01
C ILE A 157 5.36 18.75 -8.24
N ALA A 158 5.53 19.82 -9.00
CA ALA A 158 6.84 20.31 -9.44
C ALA A 158 7.81 20.63 -8.30
N SER A 159 7.32 21.17 -7.17
CA SER A 159 8.16 21.48 -6.00
C SER A 159 8.67 20.24 -5.26
N PHE A 160 8.06 19.07 -5.51
CA PHE A 160 8.44 17.79 -4.92
C PHE A 160 9.15 16.87 -5.92
N ALA A 161 9.20 17.26 -7.20
CA ALA A 161 9.80 16.48 -8.28
C ALA A 161 11.34 16.41 -8.26
N ASP A 162 11.99 17.08 -7.29
CA ASP A 162 13.45 17.16 -7.22
C ASP A 162 14.07 16.16 -6.22
N GLY A 163 14.92 15.29 -6.76
CA GLY A 163 15.87 14.47 -6.02
C GLY A 163 15.34 13.17 -5.43
N ASP A 164 14.40 12.55 -6.14
CA ASP A 164 14.25 11.10 -6.18
C ASP A 164 14.94 10.53 -7.45
N HIS A 165 14.72 9.24 -7.73
CA HIS A 165 15.32 8.55 -8.87
C HIS A 165 14.79 9.02 -10.24
N PHE A 166 13.68 9.78 -10.29
CA PHE A 166 12.99 10.17 -11.52
C PHE A 166 13.04 11.66 -11.83
N ALA A 167 13.65 12.47 -10.95
CA ALA A 167 13.79 13.92 -11.12
C ALA A 167 14.31 14.36 -12.51
N ASP A 168 15.29 13.64 -13.08
CA ASP A 168 15.81 13.95 -14.42
C ASP A 168 14.83 13.60 -15.55
N VAL A 169 14.01 12.56 -15.37
CA VAL A 169 12.97 12.17 -16.31
C VAL A 169 11.86 13.23 -16.31
N ARG A 170 11.50 13.75 -15.13
CA ARG A 170 10.42 14.74 -14.94
C ARG A 170 10.68 16.12 -15.57
N LYS A 171 11.90 16.41 -16.02
CA LYS A 171 12.24 17.64 -16.78
C LYS A 171 11.52 17.76 -18.13
N GLY A 172 10.99 16.66 -18.67
CA GLY A 172 10.24 16.62 -19.92
C GLY A 172 8.70 16.69 -19.79
N GLY A 173 8.18 16.83 -18.57
CA GLY A 173 6.73 16.78 -18.31
C GLY A 173 5.96 18.01 -18.79
N THR A 174 4.67 17.83 -19.08
CA THR A 174 3.75 18.94 -19.37
C THR A 174 3.24 19.51 -18.06
N ALA A 175 3.43 20.82 -17.85
CA ALA A 175 2.95 21.48 -16.65
C ALA A 175 1.45 21.78 -16.73
N LEU A 176 0.71 21.37 -15.69
CA LEU A 176 -0.71 21.62 -15.49
C LEU A 176 -0.89 22.40 -14.18
N ASP A 177 -1.75 23.42 -14.19
CA ASP A 177 -2.15 24.11 -12.97
C ASP A 177 -3.39 23.40 -12.41
N ILE A 178 -3.22 22.73 -11.26
CA ILE A 178 -4.26 21.91 -10.63
C ILE A 178 -4.57 22.46 -9.25
N ARG A 179 -5.87 22.55 -8.92
CA ARG A 179 -6.31 22.94 -7.58
C ARG A 179 -6.07 21.81 -6.59
N THR A 180 -5.72 22.16 -5.36
CA THR A 180 -5.46 21.18 -4.31
C THR A 180 -6.65 20.94 -3.38
N ILE A 181 -6.64 19.78 -2.73
CA ILE A 181 -7.51 19.44 -1.60
C ILE A 181 -6.66 18.81 -0.49
N SER A 182 -6.89 19.19 0.77
CA SER A 182 -6.23 18.57 1.91
C SER A 182 -6.81 17.19 2.19
N LEU A 183 -6.03 16.27 2.80
CA LEU A 183 -6.57 14.97 3.21
C LEU A 183 -7.77 15.13 4.17
N ASN A 184 -7.77 16.13 5.06
CA ASN A 184 -8.90 16.37 5.97
C ASN A 184 -10.17 16.76 5.20
N ASP A 185 -10.07 17.73 4.29
CA ASP A 185 -11.21 18.21 3.49
C ASP A 185 -11.70 17.15 2.49
N LEU A 186 -10.79 16.32 1.97
CA LEU A 186 -11.14 15.18 1.12
C LEU A 186 -12.02 14.19 1.88
N LEU A 187 -11.63 13.84 3.11
CA LEU A 187 -12.38 12.94 3.96
C LEU A 187 -13.74 13.54 4.37
N ASP A 188 -13.81 14.84 4.62
CA ASP A 188 -15.07 15.55 4.88
C ASP A 188 -15.99 15.56 3.65
N LYS A 189 -15.45 15.87 2.47
CA LYS A 189 -16.20 15.97 1.21
C LYS A 189 -16.96 14.68 0.86
N TYR A 190 -16.40 13.52 1.20
CA TYR A 190 -16.97 12.22 0.89
C TYR A 190 -17.53 11.50 2.13
N ASP A 191 -17.78 12.23 3.22
CA ASP A 191 -18.37 11.69 4.46
C ASP A 191 -17.63 10.45 4.99
N ALA A 192 -16.29 10.46 4.90
CA ALA A 192 -15.48 9.34 5.33
C ALA A 192 -15.59 9.11 6.85
N PRO A 193 -15.56 7.84 7.30
CA PRO A 193 -15.68 7.51 8.72
C PRO A 193 -14.54 8.11 9.54
N LYS A 194 -14.75 8.24 10.86
CA LYS A 194 -13.68 8.68 11.77
C LYS A 194 -12.54 7.68 11.91
N GLU A 195 -12.87 6.40 11.78
CA GLU A 195 -11.93 5.30 11.73
C GLU A 195 -11.94 4.73 10.31
N ILE A 196 -10.80 4.80 9.64
CA ILE A 196 -10.63 4.36 8.26
C ILE A 196 -9.70 3.15 8.28
N ASP A 197 -10.01 2.12 7.51
CA ASP A 197 -9.28 0.86 7.60
C ASP A 197 -7.90 0.96 6.95
N TYR A 198 -7.80 1.65 5.81
CA TYR A 198 -6.56 1.68 5.05
C TYR A 198 -6.38 3.00 4.28
N ILE A 199 -5.15 3.49 4.22
CA ILE A 199 -4.72 4.49 3.25
C ILE A 199 -3.43 4.08 2.54
N SER A 200 -3.42 4.23 1.22
CA SER A 200 -2.22 4.17 0.38
C SER A 200 -1.84 5.57 -0.07
N ILE A 201 -0.62 6.02 0.26
CA ILE A 201 -0.10 7.34 -0.09
C ILE A 201 1.09 7.15 -1.02
N ASP A 202 0.86 7.36 -2.31
CA ASP A 202 1.86 7.37 -3.36
C ASP A 202 1.65 8.66 -4.18
N THR A 203 2.49 9.66 -3.91
CA THR A 203 2.34 11.01 -4.49
C THR A 203 3.66 11.55 -5.05
N GLU A 204 4.63 10.65 -5.26
CA GLU A 204 5.91 10.94 -5.90
C GLU A 204 6.66 12.11 -5.22
N GLY A 205 6.59 12.19 -3.87
CA GLY A 205 7.43 13.04 -3.02
C GLY A 205 6.71 13.94 -2.01
N SER A 206 5.38 14.05 -2.06
CA SER A 206 4.61 14.95 -1.17
C SER A 206 4.01 14.28 0.08
N GLU A 207 4.37 13.02 0.33
CA GLU A 207 3.76 12.15 1.35
C GLU A 207 3.89 12.74 2.76
N LEU A 208 5.10 13.22 3.10
CA LEU A 208 5.37 13.82 4.40
C LEU A 208 4.59 15.11 4.63
N ASP A 209 4.42 15.92 3.58
CA ASP A 209 3.69 17.20 3.68
C ASP A 209 2.20 16.95 3.91
N ILE A 210 1.61 16.01 3.16
CA ILE A 210 0.23 15.56 3.35
C ILE A 210 0.00 15.02 4.76
N LEU A 211 0.85 14.10 5.21
CA LEU A 211 0.74 13.49 6.54
C LEU A 211 0.97 14.51 7.66
N SER A 212 1.86 15.49 7.47
CA SER A 212 2.13 16.51 8.50
C SER A 212 0.93 17.45 8.72
N ALA A 213 0.08 17.63 7.70
CA ALA A 213 -1.13 18.43 7.78
C ALA A 213 -2.38 17.64 8.23
N PHE A 214 -2.29 16.30 8.31
CA PHE A 214 -3.40 15.45 8.69
C PHE A 214 -3.73 15.59 10.19
N ASP A 215 -5.01 15.72 10.53
CA ASP A 215 -5.47 15.83 11.92
C ASP A 215 -5.70 14.43 12.52
N PHE A 216 -4.62 13.85 13.04
CA PHE A 216 -4.63 12.55 13.74
C PHE A 216 -5.51 12.53 15.02
N ALA A 217 -5.92 13.68 15.55
CA ALA A 217 -6.82 13.74 16.70
C ALA A 217 -8.29 13.61 16.29
N GLN A 218 -8.65 14.05 15.09
CA GLN A 218 -10.03 13.96 14.60
C GLN A 218 -10.33 12.64 13.89
N ARG A 219 -9.35 12.09 13.17
CA ARG A 219 -9.50 10.85 12.39
C ARG A 219 -8.26 9.98 12.51
N ARG A 220 -8.45 8.68 12.30
CA ARG A 220 -7.37 7.69 12.32
C ARG A 220 -7.50 6.66 11.21
N PHE A 221 -6.36 6.14 10.79
CA PHE A 221 -6.25 5.00 9.90
C PHE A 221 -5.84 3.77 10.72
N ASN A 222 -6.32 2.59 10.38
CA ASN A 222 -5.83 1.35 10.98
C ASN A 222 -4.50 0.93 10.34
N LEU A 223 -4.41 1.06 9.02
CA LEU A 223 -3.24 0.72 8.23
C LEU A 223 -2.86 1.87 7.29
N ILE A 224 -1.57 2.14 7.17
CA ILE A 224 -1.01 3.17 6.28
C ILE A 224 0.13 2.53 5.49
N SER A 225 0.06 2.55 4.16
CA SER A 225 1.23 2.35 3.30
C SER A 225 1.62 3.69 2.68
N VAL A 226 2.92 4.00 2.73
CA VAL A 226 3.45 5.27 2.24
C VAL A 226 4.66 4.98 1.37
N GLU A 227 4.68 5.50 0.15
CA GLU A 227 5.88 5.48 -0.69
C GLU A 227 7.00 6.23 0.03
N GLN A 228 8.19 5.62 0.09
CA GLN A 228 9.34 6.20 0.77
C GLN A 228 10.37 6.69 -0.23
N ASN A 229 10.79 7.93 -0.01
CA ASN A 229 12.01 8.45 -0.57
C ASN A 229 13.03 8.71 0.55
N SER A 230 14.32 8.58 0.23
CA SER A 230 15.41 8.70 1.21
C SER A 230 15.46 10.03 1.97
N LYS A 231 14.81 11.08 1.46
CA LYS A 231 14.76 12.40 2.10
C LYS A 231 13.63 12.51 3.14
N THR A 232 12.48 11.88 2.88
CA THR A 232 11.29 12.01 3.73
C THR A 232 11.07 10.83 4.66
N GLU A 233 11.64 9.66 4.35
CA GLU A 233 11.40 8.39 5.08
C GLU A 233 11.51 8.56 6.60
N LYS A 234 12.62 9.13 7.08
CA LYS A 234 12.84 9.35 8.50
C LYS A 234 11.79 10.28 9.12
N GLY A 235 11.42 11.34 8.41
CA GLY A 235 10.40 12.28 8.88
C GLY A 235 9.01 11.64 8.96
N ILE A 236 8.67 10.78 7.99
CA ILE A 236 7.41 10.01 7.98
C ILE A 236 7.40 9.03 9.14
N GLU A 237 8.47 8.29 9.35
CA GLU A 237 8.57 7.32 10.46
C GLU A 237 8.44 8.00 11.82
N GLU A 238 9.15 9.12 12.06
CA GLU A 238 9.05 9.88 13.31
C GLU A 238 7.65 10.47 13.51
N LEU A 239 7.01 10.98 12.45
CA LEU A 239 5.66 11.52 12.46
C LEU A 239 4.61 10.46 12.76
N LEU A 240 4.71 9.28 12.16
CA LEU A 240 3.75 8.21 12.36
C LEU A 240 3.95 7.55 13.74
N LEU A 241 5.20 7.37 14.17
CA LEU A 241 5.52 6.82 15.49
C LEU A 241 4.95 7.68 16.62
N ARG A 242 5.14 9.01 16.58
CA ARG A 242 4.59 9.91 17.61
C ARG A 242 3.06 9.96 17.63
N ASN A 243 2.41 9.57 16.53
CA ASN A 243 0.95 9.47 16.40
C ASN A 243 0.42 8.04 16.62
N GLY A 244 1.24 7.14 17.17
CA GLY A 244 0.79 5.81 17.61
C GLY A 244 0.81 4.73 16.53
N TYR A 245 1.60 4.89 15.47
CA TYR A 245 1.76 3.89 14.42
C TYR A 245 3.14 3.25 14.47
N THR A 246 3.23 1.94 14.22
CA THR A 246 4.50 1.20 14.19
C THR A 246 4.74 0.65 12.79
N ARG A 247 5.98 0.78 12.29
CA ARG A 247 6.38 0.18 11.02
C ARG A 247 6.47 -1.34 11.13
N VAL A 248 5.97 -2.06 10.14
CA VAL A 248 5.92 -3.52 10.09
C VAL A 248 6.49 -4.03 8.77
N PHE A 249 6.97 -5.28 8.76
CA PHE A 249 7.49 -5.95 7.57
C PHE A 249 8.51 -5.15 6.72
N PRO A 250 9.52 -4.46 7.32
CA PRO A 250 10.49 -3.66 6.57
C PRO A 250 11.30 -4.46 5.53
N GLN A 251 11.41 -5.78 5.71
CA GLN A 251 12.05 -6.70 4.77
C GLN A 251 11.18 -7.06 3.55
N PHE A 252 9.88 -6.76 3.58
CA PHE A 252 8.93 -7.06 2.50
C PHE A 252 8.35 -5.81 1.85
N SER A 253 8.29 -4.68 2.56
CA SER A 253 7.67 -3.45 2.09
C SER A 253 8.47 -2.68 1.03
N GLN A 254 9.67 -3.15 0.66
CA GLN A 254 10.51 -2.60 -0.42
C GLN A 254 10.71 -1.07 -0.32
N TRP A 255 10.13 -0.30 -1.24
CA TRP A 255 10.19 1.17 -1.27
C TRP A 255 8.99 1.84 -0.57
N ASP A 256 8.13 1.08 0.10
CA ASP A 256 7.10 1.59 0.99
C ASP A 256 7.49 1.41 2.47
N GLY A 257 6.90 2.25 3.31
CA GLY A 257 6.72 1.99 4.72
C GLY A 257 5.30 1.52 4.98
N TRP A 258 5.15 0.34 5.60
CA TRP A 258 3.86 -0.18 6.05
C TRP A 258 3.74 0.05 7.56
N TYR A 259 2.66 0.71 7.97
CA TYR A 259 2.46 1.13 9.36
C TYR A 259 1.10 0.65 9.86
N VAL A 260 1.11 0.12 11.09
CA VAL A 260 -0.09 -0.37 11.78
C VAL A 260 -0.36 0.50 12.99
N SER A 261 -1.63 0.86 13.22
CA SER A 261 -2.04 1.58 14.43
C SER A 261 -1.82 0.71 15.67
N SER A 262 -1.35 1.33 16.76
CA SER A 262 -1.15 0.61 18.02
C SER A 262 -2.47 0.06 18.56
N GLU A 263 -3.58 0.75 18.30
CA GLU A 263 -4.92 0.30 18.70
C GLU A 263 -5.33 -1.03 18.05
N LEU A 264 -5.04 -1.21 16.75
CA LEU A 264 -5.34 -2.47 16.06
C LEU A 264 -4.56 -3.64 16.68
N ARG A 265 -3.27 -3.45 16.97
CA ARG A 265 -2.42 -4.51 17.56
C ARG A 265 -2.62 -4.71 19.06
N LEU A 266 -3.22 -3.76 19.79
CA LEU A 266 -3.63 -3.92 21.19
C LEU A 266 -4.95 -4.72 21.33
N GLY A 267 -5.67 -4.99 20.23
CA GLY A 267 -7.07 -5.38 20.23
C GLY A 267 -7.45 -6.87 20.14
N ALA A 268 -6.64 -7.80 19.62
CA ALA A 268 -7.02 -9.23 19.56
C ALA A 268 -5.86 -10.17 19.14
N PRO A 269 -5.90 -11.46 19.54
CA PRO A 269 -5.11 -12.50 18.88
C PRO A 269 -5.51 -12.64 17.40
N PHE A 270 -4.51 -12.86 16.55
CA PHE A 270 -4.61 -12.96 15.09
C PHE A 270 -5.41 -14.21 14.67
N GLU A 271 -6.63 -14.06 14.15
CA GLU A 271 -7.37 -15.15 13.50
C GLU A 271 -7.48 -14.87 11.98
N ILE A 272 -6.66 -15.58 11.19
CA ILE A 272 -6.79 -15.56 9.73
C ILE A 272 -7.91 -16.52 9.36
N ALA A 273 -9.00 -16.00 8.77
CA ALA A 273 -10.03 -16.84 8.20
C ALA A 273 -9.42 -17.81 7.17
N ALA A 274 -9.71 -19.11 7.32
CA ALA A 274 -9.30 -20.11 6.33
C ALA A 274 -9.84 -19.69 4.95
N PRO A 275 -9.06 -19.82 3.87
CA PRO A 275 -9.49 -19.40 2.55
C PRO A 275 -10.83 -20.05 2.20
N LEU A 276 -11.82 -19.23 1.84
CA LEU A 276 -13.07 -19.72 1.26
C LEU A 276 -12.72 -20.51 -0.01
N VAL A 277 -13.07 -21.80 0.02
CA VAL A 277 -12.89 -22.76 -1.09
C VAL A 277 -13.83 -22.41 -2.24
#